data_AF-A0A9X3J537-F1
#
_entry.id   AF-A0A9X3J537-F1
#
_cell.length_a   1.000
_cell.length_b   1.000
_cell.length_c   1.000
_cell.angle_alpha   90.00
_cell.angle_beta   90.00
_cell.angle_gamma   90.00
#
_symmetry.space_group_name_H-M   'P 1'
#
loop_
_entity.id
_entity.type
_entity.pdbx_description
1 polymer ?
#
loop_
_entity_poly.entity_id
_entity_poly.type
_entity_poly.pdbx_seq_one_letter_code
_entity_poly.pdbx_strand_id
1 'polypeptide(L)'
;MKVKFLIIRFSSIGDVVLTTPVIRGLKQQVKNSEVHFVTKEEYACLLTANPYIDKLHLLGQSMSDLVHDLEKENFDYIIDLHQNFRSKKIRRRLGVEAFSVNKLNWQKMLMVSLKINKLPNQHIVDRYLETITIFDVHNDGKGLDYFINDEDAFEQGDLPAPFQNGYVAFVIAGTYFTKKLPASKVSQICQSIPFPVILLGGKEEVDEGEKVLSESKGNVLNYAGKISLNQSASLIREAKLVLTNDTGLMHIAAAFKKKILSFWGNTIPDFGMYPYETDKASDRLEIKDLKCRPCSKLGYHKCPKKHFKCMTEISVKSAVQWIHENF
;
A
#
# COMPACT_ATOMS: atom_id res chain seq x y z
N MET A 1 -8.67 12.26 -32.21
CA MET A 1 -7.29 11.75 -32.18
C MET A 1 -7.14 10.91 -30.91
N LYS A 2 -6.34 9.85 -30.95
CA LYS A 2 -6.02 9.02 -29.79
C LYS A 2 -4.97 9.78 -28.96
N VAL A 3 -5.10 9.81 -27.63
CA VAL A 3 -4.12 10.45 -26.74
C VAL A 3 -3.42 9.37 -25.92
N LYS A 4 -2.09 9.31 -25.97
CA LYS A 4 -1.30 8.25 -25.34
C LYS A 4 -0.51 8.78 -24.13
N PHE A 5 -0.81 8.23 -22.96
CA PHE A 5 -0.17 8.57 -21.68
C PHE A 5 0.83 7.49 -21.26
N LEU A 6 1.96 7.91 -20.69
CA LEU A 6 2.86 7.04 -19.93
C LEU A 6 2.86 7.43 -18.45
N ILE A 7 2.36 6.55 -17.59
CA ILE A 7 2.45 6.71 -16.13
C ILE A 7 3.71 6.02 -15.62
N ILE A 8 4.51 6.73 -14.80
CA ILE A 8 5.79 6.21 -14.28
C ILE A 8 5.72 6.01 -12.76
N ARG A 9 5.80 4.74 -12.30
CA ARG A 9 6.00 4.39 -10.89
C ARG A 9 6.69 3.03 -10.74
N PHE A 10 7.83 3.00 -10.06
CA PHE A 10 8.73 1.83 -10.02
C PHE A 10 8.77 1.12 -8.66
N SER A 11 8.16 1.69 -7.61
CA SER A 11 8.17 1.13 -6.25
C SER A 11 7.36 2.02 -5.31
N SER A 12 6.96 1.57 -4.12
CA SER A 12 6.84 0.16 -3.71
C SER A 12 5.39 -0.29 -3.89
N ILE A 13 5.02 -1.51 -3.43
CA ILE A 13 3.65 -2.06 -3.55
C ILE A 13 2.58 -1.02 -3.24
N GLY A 14 2.65 -0.40 -2.06
CA GLY A 14 1.68 0.60 -1.62
C GLY A 14 1.59 1.81 -2.57
N ASP A 15 2.74 2.37 -2.95
CA ASP A 15 2.75 3.53 -3.85
C ASP A 15 2.21 3.20 -5.24
N VAL A 16 2.41 1.99 -5.75
CA VAL A 16 1.85 1.55 -7.04
C VAL A 16 0.33 1.48 -6.95
N VAL A 17 -0.22 0.85 -5.91
CA VAL A 17 -1.67 0.80 -5.67
C VAL A 17 -2.27 2.20 -5.52
N LEU A 18 -1.57 3.12 -4.85
CA LEU A 18 -1.98 4.51 -4.69
C LEU A 18 -2.07 5.30 -6.02
N THR A 19 -1.49 4.81 -7.11
CA THR A 19 -1.62 5.43 -8.43
C THR A 19 -2.91 5.07 -9.18
N THR A 20 -3.66 4.06 -8.71
CA THR A 20 -4.81 3.52 -9.44
C THR A 20 -5.90 4.52 -9.78
N PRO A 21 -6.20 5.55 -8.95
CA PRO A 21 -7.17 6.57 -9.35
C PRO A 21 -6.70 7.42 -10.55
N VAL A 22 -5.39 7.63 -10.71
CA VAL A 22 -4.83 8.31 -11.90
C VAL A 22 -5.02 7.45 -13.14
N ILE A 23 -4.75 6.14 -13.04
CA ILE A 23 -4.93 5.19 -14.15
C ILE A 23 -6.39 5.18 -14.59
N ARG A 24 -7.33 4.98 -13.64
CA ARG A 24 -8.77 4.96 -13.89
C ARG A 24 -9.27 6.30 -14.45
N GLY A 25 -8.86 7.41 -13.84
CA GLY A 25 -9.26 8.76 -14.24
C GLY A 25 -8.88 9.08 -15.68
N LEU A 26 -7.62 8.85 -16.06
CA LEU A 26 -7.18 9.05 -17.44
C LEU A 26 -7.96 8.16 -18.41
N LYS A 27 -8.13 6.88 -18.09
CA LYS A 27 -8.80 5.93 -18.98
C LYS A 27 -10.28 6.25 -19.22
N GLN A 28 -10.98 6.69 -18.17
CA GLN A 28 -12.43 6.87 -18.19
C GLN A 28 -12.87 8.28 -18.57
N GLN A 29 -12.08 9.30 -18.23
CA GLN A 29 -12.50 10.70 -18.38
C GLN A 29 -11.84 11.38 -19.58
N VAL A 30 -10.74 10.84 -20.12
CA VAL A 30 -10.12 11.37 -21.35
C VAL A 30 -10.59 10.57 -22.56
N LYS A 31 -11.28 11.24 -23.49
CA LYS A 31 -11.81 10.60 -24.70
C LYS A 31 -10.69 9.98 -25.55
N ASN A 32 -10.89 8.72 -25.96
CA ASN A 32 -9.94 7.96 -26.79
C ASN A 32 -8.51 7.90 -26.20
N SER A 33 -8.38 7.81 -24.88
CA SER A 33 -7.09 7.65 -24.21
C SER A 33 -6.54 6.23 -24.32
N GLU A 34 -5.23 6.14 -24.46
CA GLU A 34 -4.43 4.94 -24.24
C GLU A 34 -3.48 5.17 -23.08
N VAL A 35 -3.54 4.31 -22.07
CA VAL A 35 -2.82 4.46 -20.81
C VAL A 35 -1.80 3.35 -20.71
N HIS A 36 -0.53 3.72 -20.83
CA HIS A 36 0.58 2.83 -20.56
C HIS A 36 1.12 3.08 -19.16
N PHE A 37 1.62 2.04 -18.52
CA PHE A 37 2.24 2.13 -17.21
C PHE A 37 3.63 1.51 -17.25
N VAL A 38 4.61 2.14 -16.60
CA VAL A 38 5.95 1.58 -16.44
C VAL A 38 6.30 1.36 -14.97
N THR A 39 6.70 0.14 -14.65
CA THR A 39 7.14 -0.27 -13.32
C THR A 39 8.27 -1.29 -13.38
N LYS A 40 8.67 -1.86 -12.24
CA LYS A 40 9.61 -2.99 -12.22
C LYS A 40 8.86 -4.32 -12.29
N GLU A 41 9.53 -5.33 -12.83
CA GLU A 41 8.99 -6.69 -12.95
C GLU A 41 8.42 -7.24 -11.61
N GLU A 42 9.09 -6.98 -10.49
CA GLU A 42 8.64 -7.38 -9.14
C GLU A 42 7.28 -6.81 -8.72
N TYR A 43 6.80 -5.74 -9.38
CA TYR A 43 5.51 -5.09 -9.10
C TYR A 43 4.49 -5.30 -10.22
N ALA A 44 4.81 -6.07 -11.26
CA ALA A 44 3.93 -6.29 -12.40
C ALA A 44 2.58 -6.87 -11.99
N CYS A 45 2.61 -7.86 -11.07
CA CYS A 45 1.41 -8.56 -10.58
C CYS A 45 0.35 -7.65 -9.96
N LEU A 46 0.71 -6.43 -9.51
CA LEU A 46 -0.23 -5.43 -8.98
C LEU A 46 -1.10 -4.79 -10.07
N LEU A 47 -0.67 -4.85 -11.33
CA LEU A 47 -1.19 -4.06 -12.43
C LEU A 47 -1.64 -4.91 -13.63
N THR A 48 -1.16 -6.15 -13.76
CA THR A 48 -1.48 -7.03 -14.90
C THR A 48 -2.98 -7.20 -15.11
N ALA A 49 -3.75 -7.32 -14.03
CA ALA A 49 -5.21 -7.49 -14.09
C ALA A 49 -5.99 -6.17 -14.21
N ASN A 50 -5.31 -5.02 -14.29
CA ASN A 50 -5.96 -3.71 -14.29
C ASN A 50 -6.55 -3.40 -15.68
N PRO A 51 -7.89 -3.32 -15.83
CA PRO A 51 -8.54 -3.12 -17.12
C PRO A 51 -8.34 -1.71 -17.69
N TYR A 52 -7.79 -0.80 -16.91
CA TYR A 52 -7.55 0.58 -17.32
C TYR A 52 -6.15 0.78 -17.93
N ILE A 53 -5.31 -0.24 -17.93
CA ILE A 53 -3.96 -0.21 -18.53
C ILE A 53 -4.00 -0.91 -19.88
N ASP A 54 -3.68 -0.19 -20.95
CA ASP A 54 -3.60 -0.75 -22.30
C ASP A 54 -2.27 -1.49 -22.52
N LYS A 55 -1.18 -1.02 -21.91
CA LYS A 55 0.13 -1.68 -22.00
C LYS A 55 0.99 -1.45 -20.75
N LEU A 56 1.49 -2.55 -20.20
CA LEU A 56 2.44 -2.54 -19.09
C LEU A 56 3.87 -2.68 -19.62
N HIS A 57 4.76 -1.78 -19.20
CA HIS A 57 6.18 -1.79 -19.52
C HIS A 57 6.98 -2.13 -18.27
N LEU A 58 7.88 -3.10 -18.37
CA LEU A 58 8.62 -3.62 -17.23
C LEU A 58 10.09 -3.27 -17.34
N LEU A 59 10.62 -2.65 -16.29
CA LEU A 59 12.05 -2.51 -16.10
C LEU A 59 12.63 -3.86 -15.68
N GLY A 60 13.22 -4.57 -16.64
CA GLY A 60 14.12 -5.69 -16.41
C GLY A 60 15.51 -5.23 -16.01
N GLN A 61 16.56 -5.83 -16.57
CA GLN A 61 17.94 -5.53 -16.18
C GLN A 61 18.49 -4.22 -16.78
N SER A 62 18.07 -3.86 -18.00
CA SER A 62 18.60 -2.70 -18.72
C SER A 62 17.61 -1.54 -18.74
N MET A 63 18.02 -0.42 -18.16
CA MET A 63 17.30 0.85 -18.26
C MET A 63 17.36 1.44 -19.68
N SER A 64 18.36 1.07 -20.48
CA SER A 64 18.49 1.60 -21.85
C SER A 64 17.51 0.91 -22.80
N ASP A 65 17.32 -0.40 -22.63
CA ASP A 65 16.42 -1.21 -23.46
C ASP A 65 14.97 -0.77 -23.21
N LEU A 66 14.60 -0.59 -21.93
CA LEU A 66 13.30 -0.03 -21.57
C LEU A 66 13.05 1.34 -22.22
N VAL A 67 14.04 2.24 -22.19
CA VAL A 67 13.88 3.56 -22.82
C VAL A 67 13.70 3.42 -24.32
N HIS A 68 14.48 2.56 -24.97
CA HIS A 68 14.39 2.31 -26.40
C HIS A 68 13.02 1.75 -26.80
N ASP A 69 12.44 0.88 -26.00
CA ASP A 69 11.09 0.36 -26.26
C ASP A 69 10.00 1.42 -26.01
N LEU A 70 10.16 2.26 -24.98
CA LEU A 70 9.26 3.39 -24.75
C LEU A 70 9.34 4.45 -25.86
N GLU A 71 10.52 4.67 -26.46
CA GLU A 71 10.70 5.61 -27.59
C GLU A 71 9.87 5.19 -28.82
N LYS A 72 9.62 3.88 -29.01
CA LYS A 72 8.79 3.36 -30.12
C LYS A 72 7.30 3.63 -29.94
N GLU A 73 6.85 3.95 -28.73
CA GLU A 73 5.43 4.08 -28.43
C GLU A 73 4.83 5.43 -28.84
N ASN A 74 5.64 6.47 -29.06
CA ASN A 74 5.17 7.82 -29.42
C ASN A 74 4.11 8.34 -28.44
N PHE A 75 4.50 8.54 -27.18
CA PHE A 75 3.62 9.11 -26.15
C PHE A 75 3.34 10.60 -26.38
N ASP A 76 2.15 11.06 -26.02
CA ASP A 76 1.82 12.49 -26.02
C ASP A 76 2.22 13.14 -24.69
N TYR A 77 1.99 12.44 -23.57
CA TYR A 77 2.19 12.96 -22.22
C TYR A 77 2.78 11.93 -21.27
N ILE A 78 3.62 12.40 -20.33
CA ILE A 78 4.15 11.60 -19.22
C ILE A 78 3.52 12.06 -17.90
N ILE A 79 3.04 11.11 -17.11
CA ILE A 79 2.60 11.32 -15.74
C ILE A 79 3.64 10.70 -14.79
N ASP A 80 4.57 11.51 -14.32
CA ASP A 80 5.69 11.10 -13.46
C ASP A 80 5.30 11.13 -11.97
N LEU A 81 4.68 10.05 -11.52
CA LEU A 81 4.30 9.83 -10.12
C LEU A 81 5.46 9.30 -9.26
N HIS A 82 6.63 9.03 -9.86
CA HIS A 82 7.82 8.61 -9.12
C HIS A 82 8.72 9.80 -8.78
N GLN A 83 9.00 10.71 -9.71
CA GLN A 83 9.93 11.83 -9.57
C GLN A 83 11.30 11.41 -8.98
N ASN A 84 11.99 10.46 -9.62
CA ASN A 84 13.33 10.00 -9.23
C ASN A 84 14.32 10.10 -10.41
N PHE A 85 15.57 9.65 -10.23
CA PHE A 85 16.57 9.69 -11.30
C PHE A 85 16.18 8.85 -12.53
N ARG A 86 15.57 7.67 -12.33
CA ARG A 86 15.12 6.79 -13.43
C ARG A 86 14.00 7.45 -14.23
N SER A 87 12.99 8.01 -13.57
CA SER A 87 11.90 8.72 -14.24
C SER A 87 12.40 9.96 -14.99
N LYS A 88 13.34 10.72 -14.41
CA LYS A 88 14.02 11.83 -15.09
C LYS A 88 14.76 11.39 -16.36
N LYS A 89 15.42 10.23 -16.35
CA LYS A 89 16.09 9.68 -17.54
C LYS A 89 15.09 9.37 -18.65
N ILE A 90 13.96 8.72 -18.33
CA ILE A 90 12.89 8.44 -19.30
C ILE A 90 12.36 9.75 -19.89
N ARG A 91 11.97 10.70 -19.04
CA ARG A 91 11.43 12.00 -19.48
C ARG A 91 12.36 12.73 -20.43
N ARG A 92 13.65 12.82 -20.09
CA ARG A 92 14.65 13.50 -20.93
C ARG A 92 14.83 12.83 -22.29
N ARG A 93 14.67 11.51 -22.35
CA ARG A 93 14.86 10.71 -23.57
C ARG A 93 13.65 10.76 -24.48
N LEU A 94 12.45 10.64 -23.92
CA LEU A 94 11.21 10.74 -24.68
C LEU A 94 10.94 12.17 -25.15
N GLY A 95 11.35 13.19 -24.39
CA GLY A 95 11.26 14.59 -24.83
C GLY A 95 9.84 15.15 -24.91
N VAL A 96 8.88 14.50 -24.24
CA VAL A 96 7.46 14.88 -24.23
C VAL A 96 7.07 15.58 -22.93
N GLU A 97 5.96 16.31 -22.97
CA GLU A 97 5.47 17.09 -21.82
C GLU A 97 5.17 16.17 -20.63
N ALA A 98 5.59 16.59 -19.42
CA ALA A 98 5.62 15.70 -18.27
C ALA A 98 5.13 16.37 -16.98
N PHE A 99 4.05 15.83 -16.43
CA PHE A 99 3.41 16.28 -15.20
C PHE A 99 3.90 15.43 -14.03
N SER A 100 4.44 16.06 -12.99
CA SER A 100 5.14 15.35 -11.90
C SER A 100 4.56 15.66 -10.54
N VAL A 101 4.44 14.64 -9.69
CA VAL A 101 3.96 14.81 -8.32
C VAL A 101 4.86 15.74 -7.51
N ASN A 102 4.26 16.61 -6.69
CA ASN A 102 5.00 17.33 -5.65
C ASN A 102 5.28 16.42 -4.45
N LYS A 103 6.54 16.04 -4.24
CA LYS A 103 6.95 15.12 -3.16
C LYS A 103 6.92 15.70 -1.75
N LEU A 104 6.85 17.03 -1.61
CA LEU A 104 6.93 17.72 -0.32
C LEU A 104 8.18 17.34 0.49
N ASN A 105 9.30 17.13 -0.19
CA ASN A 105 10.53 16.59 0.43
C ASN A 105 11.03 17.47 1.56
N TRP A 106 10.93 18.79 1.40
CA TRP A 106 11.36 19.79 2.38
C TRP A 106 10.44 19.83 3.60
N GLN A 107 9.13 19.87 3.42
CA GLN A 107 8.14 19.80 4.51
C GLN A 107 8.32 18.51 5.32
N LYS A 108 8.52 17.37 4.64
CA LYS A 108 8.83 16.10 5.29
C LYS A 108 10.17 16.12 6.04
N MET A 109 11.18 16.83 5.52
CA MET A 109 12.47 17.00 6.23
C MET A 109 12.27 17.81 7.52
N LEU A 110 11.57 18.94 7.45
CA LEU A 110 11.27 19.77 8.64
C LEU A 110 10.55 18.96 9.70
N MET A 111 9.54 18.17 9.31
CA MET A 111 8.79 17.35 10.24
C MET A 111 9.65 16.26 10.91
N VAL A 112 10.53 15.59 10.16
CA VAL A 112 11.38 14.52 10.73
C VAL A 112 12.53 15.09 11.57
N SER A 113 13.26 16.07 11.05
CA SER A 113 14.49 16.60 11.64
C SER A 113 14.23 17.63 12.74
N LEU A 114 13.27 18.54 12.54
CA LEU A 114 13.02 19.67 13.44
C LEU A 114 11.69 19.57 14.20
N LYS A 115 10.85 18.58 13.89
CA LYS A 115 9.48 18.43 14.43
C LYS A 115 8.57 19.62 14.15
N ILE A 116 8.87 20.38 13.10
CA ILE A 116 8.04 21.50 12.66
C ILE A 116 7.09 20.98 11.59
N ASN A 117 5.79 20.93 11.91
CA ASN A 117 4.78 20.47 10.97
C ASN A 117 4.40 21.59 9.98
N LYS A 118 4.82 21.41 8.71
CA LYS A 118 4.42 22.23 7.55
C LYS A 118 3.79 21.37 6.45
N LEU A 119 3.34 20.17 6.79
CA LEU A 119 2.68 19.28 5.85
C LEU A 119 1.27 19.79 5.58
N PRO A 120 0.80 19.79 4.32
CA PRO A 120 -0.60 20.05 4.03
C PRO A 120 -1.47 18.89 4.53
N ASN A 121 -2.72 19.19 4.87
CA ASN A 121 -3.71 18.14 5.14
C ASN A 121 -4.22 17.56 3.81
N GLN A 122 -3.37 16.79 3.13
CA GLN A 122 -3.67 16.27 1.80
C GLN A 122 -3.06 14.88 1.61
N HIS A 123 -3.85 13.98 1.02
CA HIS A 123 -3.40 12.64 0.74
C HIS A 123 -2.43 12.60 -0.47
N ILE A 124 -1.54 11.60 -0.54
CA ILE A 124 -0.66 11.43 -1.71
C ILE A 124 -1.46 11.17 -3.00
N VAL A 125 -2.60 10.50 -2.90
CA VAL A 125 -3.49 10.21 -4.03
C VAL A 125 -4.04 11.49 -4.63
N ASP A 126 -4.49 12.43 -3.79
CA ASP A 126 -4.96 13.73 -4.28
C ASP A 126 -3.83 14.47 -5.00
N ARG A 127 -2.61 14.43 -4.45
CA ARG A 127 -1.41 14.98 -5.12
C ARG A 127 -1.04 14.25 -6.41
N TYR A 128 -1.40 12.97 -6.56
CA TYR A 128 -1.25 12.26 -7.83
C TYR A 128 -2.31 12.72 -8.83
N LEU A 129 -3.56 12.89 -8.39
CA LEU A 129 -4.66 13.39 -9.23
C LEU A 129 -4.43 14.83 -9.69
N GLU A 130 -3.81 15.69 -8.87
CA GLU A 130 -3.36 17.04 -9.27
C GLU A 130 -2.47 17.04 -10.52
N THR A 131 -1.76 15.95 -10.81
CA THR A 131 -0.90 15.88 -12.00
C THR A 131 -1.69 15.72 -13.30
N ILE A 132 -2.98 15.39 -13.23
CA ILE A 132 -3.84 15.13 -14.39
C ILE A 132 -5.06 16.05 -14.48
N THR A 133 -5.25 17.01 -13.58
CA THR A 133 -6.39 17.94 -13.61
C THR A 133 -6.41 18.82 -14.86
N ILE A 134 -5.26 19.05 -15.49
CA ILE A 134 -5.14 19.80 -16.76
C ILE A 134 -5.85 19.09 -17.93
N PHE A 135 -6.13 17.79 -17.80
CA PHE A 135 -6.86 16.99 -18.79
C PHE A 135 -8.36 16.89 -18.46
N ASP A 136 -8.88 17.79 -17.62
CA ASP A 136 -10.26 17.78 -17.09
C ASP A 136 -10.62 16.47 -16.37
N VAL A 137 -9.61 15.81 -15.78
CA VAL A 137 -9.81 14.62 -14.95
C VAL A 137 -10.00 15.03 -13.49
N HIS A 138 -11.08 14.54 -12.89
CA HIS A 138 -11.43 14.81 -11.50
C HIS A 138 -11.45 13.52 -10.67
N ASN A 139 -11.29 13.65 -9.35
CA ASN A 139 -11.50 12.52 -8.44
C ASN A 139 -12.97 12.07 -8.52
N ASP A 140 -13.19 10.80 -8.82
CA ASP A 140 -14.54 10.21 -8.92
C ASP A 140 -15.07 9.70 -7.57
N GLY A 141 -14.28 9.81 -6.50
CA GLY A 141 -14.66 9.39 -5.14
C GLY A 141 -14.81 7.88 -4.97
N LYS A 142 -14.32 7.07 -5.92
CA LYS A 142 -14.37 5.60 -5.83
C LYS A 142 -13.18 5.02 -5.08
N GLY A 143 -12.22 5.82 -4.63
CA GLY A 143 -11.00 5.40 -3.95
C GLY A 143 -10.06 4.58 -4.84
N LEU A 144 -9.27 3.70 -4.24
CA LEU A 144 -8.26 2.89 -4.92
C LEU A 144 -8.90 1.69 -5.64
N ASP A 145 -8.21 1.19 -6.67
CA ASP A 145 -8.56 -0.08 -7.33
C ASP A 145 -7.51 -1.16 -7.02
N TYR A 146 -7.96 -2.41 -6.98
CA TYR A 146 -7.08 -3.57 -7.04
C TYR A 146 -7.82 -4.71 -7.74
N PHE A 147 -7.19 -5.28 -8.76
CA PHE A 147 -7.76 -6.36 -9.58
C PHE A 147 -6.92 -7.62 -9.40
N ILE A 148 -7.59 -8.76 -9.34
CA ILE A 148 -6.96 -10.08 -9.19
C ILE A 148 -7.56 -10.96 -10.28
N ASN A 149 -6.72 -11.62 -11.08
CA ASN A 149 -7.17 -12.65 -12.01
C ASN A 149 -7.65 -13.88 -11.22
N ASP A 150 -8.67 -14.58 -11.71
CA ASP A 150 -9.25 -15.72 -10.98
C ASP A 150 -8.21 -16.82 -10.68
N GLU A 151 -7.26 -17.05 -11.60
CA GLU A 151 -6.15 -18.01 -11.45
C GLU A 151 -5.12 -17.62 -10.37
N ASP A 152 -5.05 -16.34 -10.01
CA ASP A 152 -4.13 -15.80 -9.00
C ASP A 152 -4.80 -15.69 -7.61
N ALA A 153 -6.11 -15.91 -7.53
CA ALA A 153 -6.86 -15.82 -6.31
C ALA A 153 -6.60 -17.03 -5.40
N PHE A 154 -6.65 -16.82 -4.08
CA PHE A 154 -6.66 -17.92 -3.13
C PHE A 154 -8.01 -18.66 -3.19
N GLU A 155 -7.97 -19.99 -3.28
CA GLU A 155 -9.18 -20.83 -3.29
C GLU A 155 -9.80 -20.89 -1.89
N GLN A 156 -10.97 -20.27 -1.71
CA GLN A 156 -11.65 -20.22 -0.40
C GLN A 156 -11.99 -21.61 0.17
N GLY A 157 -12.16 -22.61 -0.70
CA GLY A 157 -12.39 -24.01 -0.30
C GLY A 157 -11.22 -24.64 0.45
N ASP A 158 -10.00 -24.13 0.28
CA ASP A 158 -8.80 -24.62 0.96
C ASP A 158 -8.71 -24.15 2.43
N LEU A 159 -9.53 -23.18 2.82
CA LEU A 159 -9.61 -22.76 4.22
C LEU A 159 -10.35 -23.84 5.04
N PRO A 160 -9.90 -24.12 6.28
CA PRO A 160 -10.67 -24.94 7.21
C PRO A 160 -12.06 -24.35 7.48
N ALA A 161 -13.06 -25.20 7.73
CA ALA A 161 -14.46 -24.77 7.92
C ALA A 161 -14.66 -23.59 8.91
N PRO A 162 -13.94 -23.49 10.05
CA PRO A 162 -14.07 -22.33 10.95
C PRO A 162 -13.69 -20.98 10.31
N PHE A 163 -12.85 -20.99 9.28
CA PHE A 163 -12.36 -19.79 8.58
C PHE A 163 -13.20 -19.45 7.34
N GLN A 164 -14.05 -20.35 6.86
CA GLN A 164 -14.89 -20.08 5.68
C GLN A 164 -16.07 -19.13 5.98
N ASN A 165 -16.50 -19.04 7.23
CA ASN A 165 -17.63 -18.18 7.66
C ASN A 165 -17.22 -16.75 8.05
N GLY A 166 -15.99 -16.36 7.70
CA GLY A 166 -15.44 -15.04 7.96
C GLY A 166 -14.31 -15.05 8.99
N TYR A 167 -13.33 -14.20 8.74
CA TYR A 167 -12.11 -14.11 9.53
C TYR A 167 -11.56 -12.68 9.54
N VAL A 168 -10.62 -12.48 10.44
CA VAL A 168 -9.77 -11.30 10.52
C VAL A 168 -8.51 -11.55 9.71
N ALA A 169 -8.21 -10.70 8.73
CA ALA A 169 -6.90 -10.73 8.09
C ALA A 169 -5.93 -9.86 8.90
N PHE A 170 -4.88 -10.45 9.46
CA PHE A 170 -3.82 -9.73 10.17
C PHE A 170 -2.55 -9.70 9.33
N VAL A 171 -2.33 -8.56 8.69
CA VAL A 171 -1.13 -8.27 7.92
C VAL A 171 0.02 -7.91 8.86
N ILE A 172 0.91 -8.88 9.10
CA ILE A 172 2.14 -8.70 9.89
C ILE A 172 3.32 -8.20 9.03
N ALA A 173 3.16 -8.20 7.70
CA ALA A 173 4.16 -7.70 6.75
C ALA A 173 4.61 -6.27 7.06
N GLY A 174 5.90 -5.98 6.82
CA GLY A 174 6.40 -4.60 6.80
C GLY A 174 7.88 -4.51 6.50
N THR A 175 8.24 -3.73 5.46
CA THR A 175 9.64 -3.55 5.00
C THR A 175 10.61 -3.11 6.10
N TYR A 176 10.13 -2.35 7.08
CA TYR A 176 10.95 -1.84 8.17
C TYR A 176 10.43 -2.32 9.50
N PHE A 177 11.32 -2.92 10.30
CA PHE A 177 11.05 -3.34 11.68
C PHE A 177 10.31 -2.28 12.50
N THR A 178 10.70 -1.01 12.36
CA THR A 178 10.09 0.10 13.14
C THR A 178 8.65 0.46 12.76
N LYS A 179 8.12 -0.18 11.72
CA LYS A 179 6.72 -0.09 11.28
C LYS A 179 5.93 -1.35 11.59
N LYS A 180 6.56 -2.40 12.14
CA LYS A 180 5.90 -3.66 12.48
C LYS A 180 5.45 -3.69 13.94
N LEU A 181 4.20 -4.06 14.17
CA LEU A 181 3.70 -4.33 15.51
C LEU A 181 4.44 -5.58 16.03
N PRO A 182 5.05 -5.55 17.23
CA PRO A 182 5.79 -6.70 17.73
C PRO A 182 4.94 -7.96 17.77
N ALA A 183 5.51 -9.10 17.37
CA ALA A 183 4.90 -10.43 17.49
C ALA A 183 4.15 -10.66 18.82
N SER A 184 4.73 -10.25 19.96
CA SER A 184 4.08 -10.41 21.27
C SER A 184 2.76 -9.65 21.39
N LYS A 185 2.63 -8.48 20.77
CA LYS A 185 1.38 -7.71 20.72
C LYS A 185 0.39 -8.36 19.76
N VAL A 186 0.86 -8.85 18.61
CA VAL A 186 0.04 -9.61 17.67
C VAL A 186 -0.56 -10.83 18.37
N SER A 187 0.25 -11.65 19.06
CA SER A 187 -0.20 -12.79 19.86
C SER A 187 -1.22 -12.40 20.93
N GLN A 188 -0.96 -11.32 21.69
CA GLN A 188 -1.89 -10.84 22.71
C GLN A 188 -3.26 -10.46 22.12
N ILE A 189 -3.29 -9.82 20.94
CA ILE A 189 -4.54 -9.50 20.25
C ILE A 189 -5.25 -10.80 19.82
N CYS A 190 -4.55 -11.70 19.14
CA CYS A 190 -5.11 -12.96 18.65
C CYS A 190 -5.67 -13.85 19.77
N GLN A 191 -5.02 -13.89 20.94
CA GLN A 191 -5.48 -14.63 22.12
C GLN A 191 -6.70 -13.98 22.81
N SER A 192 -6.90 -12.67 22.62
CA SER A 192 -7.93 -11.89 23.31
C SER A 192 -9.23 -11.79 22.52
N ILE A 193 -9.29 -12.34 21.31
CA ILE A 193 -10.49 -12.35 20.47
C ILE A 193 -10.95 -13.80 20.22
N PRO A 194 -12.27 -14.04 20.09
CA PRO A 194 -12.81 -15.38 19.79
C PRO A 194 -12.83 -15.69 18.29
N PHE A 195 -12.42 -14.73 17.44
CA PHE A 195 -12.59 -14.82 15.99
C PHE A 195 -11.43 -15.54 15.31
N PRO A 196 -11.69 -16.21 14.15
CA PRO A 196 -10.62 -16.74 13.30
C PRO A 196 -9.73 -15.63 12.75
N VAL A 197 -8.41 -15.85 12.75
CA VAL A 197 -7.40 -14.89 12.28
C VAL A 197 -6.48 -15.54 11.26
N ILE A 198 -6.30 -14.89 10.12
CA ILE A 198 -5.33 -15.29 9.09
C ILE A 198 -4.17 -14.30 9.09
N LEU A 199 -2.95 -14.80 9.38
CA LEU A 199 -1.72 -14.01 9.31
C LEU A 199 -1.21 -13.95 7.87
N LEU A 200 -0.96 -12.73 7.39
CA LEU A 200 -0.47 -12.45 6.04
C LEU A 200 0.88 -11.72 6.13
N GLY A 201 1.86 -12.22 5.38
CA GLY A 201 3.26 -11.79 5.50
C GLY A 201 4.12 -12.26 4.34
N GLY A 202 5.28 -11.62 4.16
CA GLY A 202 6.28 -12.10 3.21
C GLY A 202 7.13 -13.23 3.80
N LYS A 203 8.16 -13.64 3.05
CA LYS A 203 9.15 -14.62 3.53
C LYS A 203 9.93 -14.13 4.76
N GLU A 204 10.04 -12.83 4.95
CA GLU A 204 10.71 -12.21 6.11
C GLU A 204 9.88 -12.30 7.40
N GLU A 205 8.59 -12.63 7.31
CA GLU A 205 7.66 -12.72 8.45
C GLU A 205 7.32 -14.16 8.86
N VAL A 206 7.96 -15.17 8.26
CA VAL A 206 7.67 -16.59 8.57
C VAL A 206 7.85 -16.87 10.06
N ASP A 207 9.02 -16.54 10.62
CA ASP A 207 9.34 -16.81 12.03
C ASP A 207 8.41 -16.04 13.00
N GLU A 208 8.07 -14.80 12.64
CA GLU A 208 7.13 -13.97 13.40
C GLU A 208 5.71 -14.56 13.39
N GLY A 209 5.25 -15.04 12.23
CA GLY A 209 3.96 -15.70 12.08
C GLY A 209 3.89 -17.04 12.82
N GLU A 210 4.95 -17.86 12.77
CA GLU A 210 5.00 -19.14 13.49
C GLU A 210 5.03 -18.93 15.01
N LYS A 211 5.73 -17.89 15.48
CA LYS A 211 5.66 -17.50 16.90
C LYS A 211 4.23 -17.18 17.33
N VAL A 212 3.53 -16.32 16.58
CA VAL A 212 2.13 -15.97 16.89
C VAL A 212 1.21 -17.20 16.84
N LEU A 213 1.42 -18.09 15.86
CA LEU A 213 0.65 -19.33 15.73
C LEU A 213 0.84 -20.25 16.94
N SER A 214 2.09 -20.46 17.39
CA SER A 214 2.41 -21.30 18.55
C SER A 214 1.83 -20.79 19.87
N GLU A 215 1.64 -19.46 19.97
CA GLU A 215 1.03 -18.81 21.13
C GLU A 215 -0.50 -18.69 21.01
N SER A 216 -1.10 -19.13 19.90
CA SER A 216 -2.54 -18.99 19.64
C SER A 216 -3.41 -20.02 20.37
N LYS A 217 -4.72 -19.78 20.44
CA LYS A 217 -5.71 -20.71 21.02
C LYS A 217 -6.34 -21.64 19.97
N GLY A 218 -5.65 -21.87 18.85
CA GLY A 218 -6.16 -22.62 17.70
C GLY A 218 -7.04 -21.81 16.73
N ASN A 219 -7.18 -20.50 16.97
CA ASN A 219 -7.95 -19.58 16.12
C ASN A 219 -7.12 -18.89 15.03
N VAL A 220 -5.84 -19.24 14.86
CA VAL A 220 -4.92 -18.57 13.94
C VAL A 220 -4.48 -19.52 12.83
N LEU A 221 -4.43 -19.03 11.59
CA LEU A 221 -3.70 -19.66 10.48
C LEU A 221 -2.56 -18.74 10.04
N ASN A 222 -1.40 -19.32 9.77
CA ASN A 222 -0.25 -18.58 9.28
C ASN A 222 0.03 -18.89 7.80
N TYR A 223 -0.20 -17.90 6.93
CA TYR A 223 0.16 -17.95 5.51
C TYR A 223 1.38 -17.07 5.16
N ALA A 224 2.07 -16.47 6.15
CA ALA A 224 3.25 -15.66 5.90
C ALA A 224 4.31 -16.47 5.14
N GLY A 225 4.75 -15.96 3.99
CA GLY A 225 5.73 -16.61 3.12
C GLY A 225 5.25 -17.88 2.39
N LYS A 226 3.98 -18.29 2.56
CA LYS A 226 3.42 -19.53 1.98
C LYS A 226 2.61 -19.31 0.71
N ILE A 227 2.14 -18.08 0.47
CA ILE A 227 1.26 -17.73 -0.65
C ILE A 227 1.75 -16.48 -1.39
N SER A 228 1.23 -16.27 -2.60
CA SER A 228 1.55 -15.11 -3.43
C SER A 228 0.93 -13.81 -2.88
N LEU A 229 1.35 -12.68 -3.45
CA LEU A 229 0.78 -11.38 -3.12
C LEU A 229 -0.70 -11.29 -3.53
N ASN A 230 -1.07 -11.81 -4.69
CA ASN A 230 -2.45 -11.82 -5.17
C ASN A 230 -3.34 -12.77 -4.36
N GLN A 231 -2.79 -13.92 -3.92
CA GLN A 231 -3.50 -14.80 -2.98
C GLN A 231 -3.72 -14.11 -1.63
N SER A 232 -2.71 -13.39 -1.11
CA SER A 232 -2.87 -12.57 0.10
C SER A 232 -3.92 -11.47 -0.09
N ALA A 233 -3.93 -10.80 -1.25
CA ALA A 233 -4.92 -9.80 -1.60
C ALA A 233 -6.34 -10.39 -1.71
N SER A 234 -6.48 -11.61 -2.26
CA SER A 234 -7.76 -12.33 -2.31
C SER A 234 -8.28 -12.66 -0.91
N LEU A 235 -7.40 -13.13 -0.02
CA LEU A 235 -7.77 -13.34 1.38
C LEU A 235 -8.16 -12.03 2.08
N ILE A 236 -7.52 -10.90 1.76
CA ILE A 236 -7.94 -9.59 2.26
C ILE A 236 -9.32 -9.20 1.70
N ARG A 237 -9.59 -9.49 0.42
CA ARG A 237 -10.88 -9.20 -0.23
C ARG A 237 -12.04 -9.97 0.39
N GLU A 238 -11.83 -11.16 0.93
CA GLU A 238 -12.89 -11.92 1.60
C GLU A 238 -12.93 -11.72 3.13
N ALA A 239 -11.91 -11.10 3.72
CA ALA A 239 -11.87 -10.82 5.15
C ALA A 239 -13.01 -9.88 5.59
N LYS A 240 -13.51 -10.08 6.81
CA LYS A 240 -14.48 -9.16 7.42
C LYS A 240 -13.84 -7.85 7.84
N LEU A 241 -12.62 -7.93 8.38
CA LEU A 241 -11.83 -6.79 8.81
C LEU A 241 -10.34 -7.10 8.74
N VAL A 242 -9.56 -6.02 8.60
CA VAL A 242 -8.13 -6.08 8.32
C VAL A 242 -7.36 -5.33 9.41
N LEU A 243 -6.49 -6.04 10.10
CA LEU A 243 -5.48 -5.49 11.00
C LEU A 243 -4.18 -5.38 10.21
N THR A 244 -3.53 -4.23 10.18
CA THR A 244 -2.33 -4.06 9.34
C THR A 244 -1.35 -3.05 9.89
N ASN A 245 -0.06 -3.32 9.68
CA ASN A 245 0.97 -2.29 9.75
C ASN A 245 0.82 -1.28 8.59
N ASP A 246 1.53 -0.16 8.65
CA ASP A 246 1.72 0.75 7.50
C ASP A 246 2.52 0.04 6.39
N THR A 247 1.85 -0.68 5.49
CA THR A 247 2.46 -1.51 4.43
C THR A 247 1.63 -1.52 3.15
N GLY A 248 2.15 -2.11 2.07
CA GLY A 248 1.45 -2.17 0.77
C GLY A 248 0.08 -2.84 0.83
N LEU A 249 -0.04 -3.94 1.58
CA LEU A 249 -1.31 -4.66 1.76
C LEU A 249 -2.40 -3.82 2.46
N MET A 250 -2.03 -2.79 3.24
CA MET A 250 -2.98 -1.82 3.81
C MET A 250 -3.71 -1.05 2.71
N HIS A 251 -2.98 -0.64 1.66
CA HIS A 251 -3.57 0.08 0.53
C HIS A 251 -4.43 -0.84 -0.35
N ILE A 252 -4.06 -2.12 -0.47
CA ILE A 252 -4.90 -3.12 -1.14
C ILE A 252 -6.21 -3.34 -0.36
N ALA A 253 -6.13 -3.44 0.96
CA ALA A 253 -7.34 -3.49 1.80
C ALA A 253 -8.23 -2.26 1.62
N ALA A 254 -7.63 -1.07 1.45
CA ALA A 254 -8.36 0.17 1.18
C ALA A 254 -9.04 0.15 -0.20
N ALA A 255 -8.39 -0.43 -1.22
CA ALA A 255 -8.99 -0.64 -2.54
C ALA A 255 -10.22 -1.56 -2.49
N PHE A 256 -10.19 -2.59 -1.64
CA PHE A 256 -11.34 -3.46 -1.37
C PHE A 256 -12.35 -2.90 -0.37
N LYS A 257 -12.20 -1.62 0.02
CA LYS A 257 -13.10 -0.93 0.96
C LYS A 257 -13.31 -1.69 2.27
N LYS A 258 -12.27 -2.38 2.75
CA LYS A 258 -12.34 -3.12 4.02
C LYS A 258 -12.31 -2.18 5.20
N LYS A 259 -12.89 -2.63 6.32
CA LYS A 259 -12.68 -2.01 7.63
C LYS A 259 -11.24 -2.29 8.05
N ILE A 260 -10.45 -1.24 8.24
CA ILE A 260 -9.02 -1.33 8.50
C ILE A 260 -8.69 -0.76 9.87
N LEU A 261 -8.00 -1.53 10.70
CA LEU A 261 -7.30 -1.00 11.86
C LEU A 261 -5.80 -1.01 11.59
N SER A 262 -5.24 0.20 11.43
CA SER A 262 -3.83 0.36 11.06
C SER A 262 -2.94 0.70 12.27
N PHE A 263 -1.76 0.07 12.35
CA PHE A 263 -0.77 0.31 13.41
C PHE A 263 0.37 1.19 12.91
N TRP A 264 0.64 2.29 13.63
CA TRP A 264 1.63 3.28 13.21
C TRP A 264 2.72 3.49 14.26
N GLY A 265 3.95 3.21 13.85
CA GLY A 265 5.13 3.31 14.69
C GLY A 265 5.92 4.58 14.44
N ASN A 266 7.06 4.44 13.77
CA ASN A 266 7.99 5.55 13.58
C ASN A 266 7.59 6.53 12.45
N THR A 267 6.65 6.16 11.59
CA THR A 267 5.99 7.00 10.59
C THR A 267 4.70 7.60 11.15
N ILE A 268 4.20 8.65 10.49
CA ILE A 268 2.93 9.30 10.84
C ILE A 268 1.96 9.26 9.64
N PRO A 269 0.65 9.10 9.88
CA PRO A 269 -0.38 9.21 8.84
C PRO A 269 -0.30 10.51 8.03
N ASP A 270 0.09 11.62 8.67
CA ASP A 270 0.16 12.97 8.09
C ASP A 270 1.13 13.08 6.90
N PHE A 271 1.96 12.07 6.64
CA PHE A 271 2.69 11.99 5.37
C PHE A 271 1.79 11.72 4.16
N GLY A 272 0.48 11.56 4.38
CA GLY A 272 -0.55 11.34 3.38
C GLY A 272 -0.51 9.93 2.83
N MET A 273 -0.22 8.94 3.69
CA MET A 273 -0.08 7.51 3.35
C MET A 273 -1.07 6.64 4.13
N TYR A 274 -2.11 7.23 4.70
CA TYR A 274 -3.15 6.47 5.40
C TYR A 274 -4.06 5.72 4.39
N PRO A 275 -4.91 4.78 4.83
CA PRO A 275 -5.88 4.14 3.95
C PRO A 275 -6.78 5.19 3.25
N TYR A 276 -6.73 5.25 1.91
CA TYR A 276 -7.44 6.28 1.14
C TYR A 276 -8.88 5.87 0.86
N GLU A 277 -9.83 6.76 1.18
CA GLU A 277 -11.28 6.58 0.91
C GLU A 277 -11.78 5.16 1.27
N THR A 278 -11.46 4.72 2.48
CA THR A 278 -11.84 3.41 3.02
C THR A 278 -13.18 3.48 3.80
N ASP A 279 -13.62 2.35 4.36
CA ASP A 279 -14.81 2.27 5.21
C ASP A 279 -14.70 3.24 6.40
N LYS A 280 -15.84 3.84 6.79
CA LYS A 280 -15.91 4.81 7.89
C LYS A 280 -15.56 4.23 9.26
N ALA A 281 -15.68 2.92 9.42
CA ALA A 281 -15.27 2.22 10.64
C ALA A 281 -13.74 2.05 10.76
N SER A 282 -12.99 2.31 9.69
CA SER A 282 -11.54 2.22 9.72
C SER A 282 -10.93 3.21 10.72
N ASP A 283 -9.94 2.74 11.47
CA ASP A 283 -9.26 3.52 12.50
C ASP A 283 -7.74 3.24 12.49
N ARG A 284 -7.01 3.97 13.33
CA ARG A 284 -5.57 3.84 13.51
C ARG A 284 -5.18 3.87 14.97
N LEU A 285 -4.23 3.01 15.34
CA LEU A 285 -3.58 3.05 16.64
C LEU A 285 -2.16 3.58 16.49
N GLU A 286 -1.88 4.63 17.24
CA GLU A 286 -0.59 5.29 17.27
C GLU A 286 -0.32 5.90 18.65
N ILE A 287 0.95 5.98 19.03
CA ILE A 287 1.33 6.73 20.23
C ILE A 287 1.46 8.21 19.85
N LYS A 288 0.49 8.99 20.31
CA LYS A 288 0.50 10.46 20.23
C LYS A 288 1.55 11.02 21.19
N ASP A 289 2.05 12.21 20.88
CA ASP A 289 2.97 13.00 21.73
C ASP A 289 4.33 12.36 22.08
N LEU A 290 4.71 11.28 21.40
CA LEU A 290 6.04 10.71 21.52
C LEU A 290 7.07 11.62 20.81
N LYS A 291 7.86 12.37 21.58
CA LYS A 291 8.82 13.40 21.10
C LYS A 291 9.73 12.98 19.93
N CYS A 292 10.11 11.70 19.83
CA CYS A 292 10.98 11.24 18.74
C CYS A 292 10.24 11.02 17.41
N ARG A 293 8.91 10.83 17.44
CA ARG A 293 8.06 10.50 16.30
C ARG A 293 7.70 11.76 15.49
N PRO A 294 7.71 11.71 14.15
CA PRO A 294 8.21 10.62 13.31
C PRO A 294 9.74 10.56 13.31
N CYS A 295 10.34 9.37 13.39
CA CYS A 295 11.80 9.24 13.31
C CYS A 295 12.32 9.20 11.86
N SER A 296 11.47 8.82 10.91
CA SER A 296 11.81 8.64 9.49
C SER A 296 10.59 8.91 8.62
N LYS A 297 10.83 9.23 7.35
CA LYS A 297 9.77 9.33 6.32
C LYS A 297 9.28 7.96 5.85
N LEU A 298 10.15 6.94 5.95
CA LEU A 298 9.91 5.62 5.36
C LEU A 298 9.92 4.48 6.40
N GLY A 299 10.77 4.59 7.42
CA GLY A 299 11.07 3.47 8.31
C GLY A 299 12.57 3.34 8.60
N TYR A 300 12.91 2.46 9.55
CA TYR A 300 14.24 1.95 9.85
C TYR A 300 14.20 0.46 10.22
N HIS A 301 15.27 -0.28 9.95
CA HIS A 301 15.43 -1.69 10.38
C HIS A 301 15.68 -1.84 11.89
N LYS A 302 16.09 -0.78 12.59
CA LYS A 302 16.25 -0.75 14.05
C LYS A 302 15.74 0.57 14.61
N CYS A 303 15.18 0.55 15.82
CA CYS A 303 14.73 1.77 16.48
C CYS A 303 15.93 2.67 16.83
N PRO A 304 16.01 3.91 16.31
CA PRO A 304 17.15 4.80 16.59
C PRO A 304 17.20 5.25 18.06
N LYS A 305 16.09 5.12 18.78
CA LYS A 305 15.98 5.44 20.21
C LYS A 305 16.04 4.21 21.12
N LYS A 306 16.22 3.01 20.56
CA LYS A 306 16.34 1.71 21.24
C LYS A 306 15.13 1.24 22.08
N HIS A 307 14.28 2.14 22.58
CA HIS A 307 13.14 1.81 23.44
C HIS A 307 11.92 1.23 22.68
N PHE A 308 11.77 1.55 21.39
CA PHE A 308 10.66 1.11 20.51
C PHE A 308 9.20 1.32 21.00
N LYS A 309 9.01 2.12 22.06
CA LYS A 309 7.73 2.61 22.60
C LYS A 309 6.64 2.94 21.59
N CYS A 310 6.97 3.51 20.42
CA CYS A 310 5.96 3.83 19.40
C CYS A 310 5.12 2.64 18.93
N MET A 311 5.65 1.41 19.03
CA MET A 311 4.89 0.19 18.76
C MET A 311 4.60 -0.63 20.03
N THR A 312 5.55 -0.67 20.98
CA THR A 312 5.38 -1.50 22.19
C THR A 312 4.35 -0.97 23.17
N GLU A 313 4.07 0.34 23.17
CA GLU A 313 3.05 0.96 24.04
C GLU A 313 1.64 0.98 23.38
N ILE A 314 1.50 0.51 22.13
CA ILE A 314 0.19 0.43 21.47
C ILE A 314 -0.77 -0.45 22.30
N SER A 315 -1.98 0.05 22.51
CA SER A 315 -3.00 -0.56 23.36
C SER A 315 -3.63 -1.79 22.67
N VAL A 316 -3.34 -2.98 23.21
CA VAL A 316 -4.01 -4.22 22.81
C VAL A 316 -5.50 -4.15 23.11
N LYS A 317 -5.88 -3.58 24.27
CA LYS A 317 -7.28 -3.42 24.67
C LYS A 317 -8.07 -2.62 23.64
N SER A 318 -7.50 -1.53 23.12
CA SER A 318 -8.15 -0.70 22.11
C SER A 318 -8.31 -1.45 20.78
N ALA A 319 -7.31 -2.23 20.38
CA ALA A 319 -7.40 -3.07 19.19
C ALA A 319 -8.51 -4.14 19.33
N VAL A 320 -8.54 -4.84 20.46
CA VAL A 320 -9.55 -5.86 20.76
C VAL A 320 -10.95 -5.26 20.80
N GLN A 321 -11.12 -4.11 21.44
CA GLN A 321 -12.41 -3.40 21.46
C GLN A 321 -12.89 -3.08 20.05
N TRP A 322 -12.03 -2.47 19.22
CA TRP A 322 -12.37 -2.14 17.84
C TRP A 322 -12.74 -3.40 17.03
N ILE A 323 -12.04 -4.52 17.23
CA ILE A 323 -12.36 -5.79 16.56
C ILE A 323 -13.77 -6.26 16.95
N HIS A 324 -14.11 -6.26 18.24
CA HIS A 324 -15.44 -6.67 18.71
C HIS A 324 -16.58 -5.79 18.19
N GLU A 325 -16.34 -4.49 18.03
CA GLU A 325 -17.34 -3.55 17.52
C GLU A 325 -17.60 -3.71 16.00
N ASN A 326 -16.68 -4.36 15.26
CA ASN A 326 -16.66 -4.32 13.81
C ASN A 326 -16.74 -5.67 13.08
N PHE A 327 -16.54 -6.80 13.78
CA PHE A 327 -16.58 -8.18 13.24
C PHE A 327 -18.00 -8.72 13.02
#